data_AF-A0A7K1APH6-F1
#
_entry.id   AF-A0A7K1APH6-F1
#
_cell.length_a   1.000
_cell.length_b   1.000
_cell.length_c   1.000
_cell.angle_alpha   90.00
_cell.angle_beta   90.00
_cell.angle_gamma   90.00
#
_symmetry.space_group_name_H-M   'P 1'
#
loop_
_entity.id
_entity.type
_entity.pdbx_description
1 polymer ?
#
loop_
_entity_poly.entity_id
_entity_poly.type
_entity_poly.pdbx_seq_one_letter_code
_entity_poly.pdbx_strand_id
1 'polypeptide(L)' 'MSLEIRPALAGDKARWLVLWQGYLDFYKTVLTPEQTNRTWNRIMDPEFNMKCAIATLNGEVVGFTT' A
#
# COMPACT_ATOMS: atom_id res chain seq x y z
N MET A 1 -3.37 -22.27 -5.69
CA MET A 1 -2.78 -21.03 -5.15
C MET A 1 -2.76 -20.03 -6.28
N SER A 2 -3.49 -18.92 -6.17
CA SER A 2 -3.49 -17.86 -7.19
C SER A 2 -2.73 -16.66 -6.65
N LEU A 3 -1.70 -16.23 -7.38
CA LEU A 3 -0.98 -14.98 -7.15
C LEU A 3 -1.39 -14.02 -8.27
N GLU A 4 -1.90 -12.86 -7.90
CA GLU A 4 -2.28 -11.81 -8.84
C GLU A 4 -1.60 -10.50 -8.48
N ILE A 5 -1.21 -9.72 -9.49
CA ILE A 5 -0.71 -8.36 -9.33
C ILE A 5 -1.70 -7.44 -10.02
N ARG A 6 -2.23 -6.48 -9.25
CA ARG A 6 -3.22 -5.51 -9.75
C ARG A 6 -2.97 -4.12 -9.17
N PRO A 7 -3.54 -3.06 -9.77
CA PRO A 7 -3.57 -1.74 -9.14
C PRO A 7 -4.20 -1.81 -7.74
N ALA A 8 -3.71 -0.95 -6.84
CA ALA A 8 -4.32 -0.77 -5.53
C ALA A 8 -5.75 -0.24 -5.65
N LEU A 9 -6.64 -0.77 -4.81
CA LEU A 9 -8.03 -0.33 -4.67
C LEU A 9 -8.23 0.26 -3.28
N ALA A 10 -9.26 1.10 -3.13
CA ALA A 10 -9.58 1.73 -1.84
C ALA A 10 -9.72 0.72 -0.68
N GLY A 11 -10.27 -0.47 -0.97
CA GLY A 11 -10.44 -1.55 0.01
C GLY A 11 -9.14 -2.17 0.52
N ASP A 12 -8.01 -1.97 -0.17
CA ASP A 12 -6.72 -2.55 0.23
C ASP A 12 -6.05 -1.77 1.37
N LYS A 13 -6.54 -0.56 1.70
CA LYS A 13 -5.88 0.37 2.64
C LYS A 13 -5.48 -0.30 3.95
N ALA A 14 -6.39 -1.08 4.54
CA ALA A 14 -6.16 -1.70 5.84
C ALA A 14 -4.98 -2.67 5.81
N ARG A 15 -4.90 -3.51 4.77
CA ARG A 15 -3.81 -4.49 4.65
C ARG A 15 -2.52 -3.85 4.15
N TRP A 16 -2.61 -2.89 3.24
CA TRP A 16 -1.49 -2.05 2.83
C TRP A 16 -0.85 -1.33 4.01
N LEU A 17 -1.64 -0.78 4.94
CA LEU A 17 -1.13 -0.07 6.13
C LEU A 17 -0.24 -0.97 7.00
N VAL A 18 -0.60 -2.24 7.17
CA VAL A 18 0.20 -3.21 7.93
C VAL A 18 1.55 -3.45 7.24
N LEU A 19 1.54 -3.65 5.92
CA LEU A 19 2.77 -3.86 5.15
C LEU A 19 3.65 -2.60 5.10
N TRP A 20 3.03 -1.43 4.96
CA TRP A 20 3.68 -0.13 4.98
C TRP A 20 4.37 0.13 6.32
N GLN A 21 3.71 -0.16 7.44
CA GLN A 21 4.33 -0.05 8.76
C GLN A 21 5.54 -0.99 8.89
N GLY A 22 5.41 -2.24 8.44
CA GLY A 22 6.55 -3.19 8.43
C GLY A 22 7.73 -2.70 7.58
N TYR A 23 7.46 -2.05 6.44
CA TYR A 23 8.48 -1.40 5.62
C TYR A 23 9.17 -0.24 6.36
N LEU A 24 8.40 0.63 7.03
CA LEU A 24 8.95 1.72 7.84
C LEU A 24 9.81 1.20 9.00
N ASP A 25 9.33 0.18 9.71
CA ASP A 25 10.05 -0.45 10.83
C ASP A 25 11.37 -1.07 10.35
N PHE A 26 11.36 -1.76 9.21
CA PHE A 26 12.57 -2.31 8.58
C PHE A 26 13.60 -1.22 8.28
N TYR A 27 13.15 -0.09 7.72
CA TYR A 27 13.99 1.08 7.46
C TYR A 27 14.21 1.98 8.68
N LYS A 28 13.77 1.58 9.88
CA LYS A 28 13.89 2.36 11.13
C LYS A 28 13.39 3.80 10.98
N THR A 29 12.33 3.97 10.20
CA THR A 29 11.74 5.27 9.88
C THR A 29 10.42 5.42 10.61
N VAL A 30 10.18 6.60 11.19
CA VAL A 30 8.91 6.93 11.85
C VAL A 30 8.23 8.03 11.05
N LEU A 31 6.99 7.77 10.63
CA LEU A 31 6.12 8.76 10.00
C LEU A 31 4.91 9.02 10.87
N THR A 32 4.40 10.25 10.80
CA THR A 32 3.13 10.57 11.46
C THR A 32 1.97 9.86 10.76
N PRO A 33 0.84 9.62 11.46
CA PRO A 33 -0.37 9.11 10.82
C PRO A 33 -0.83 9.96 9.64
N GLU A 34 -0.61 11.28 9.70
CA GLU A 34 -0.96 12.21 8.63
C GLU A 34 -0.10 11.96 7.37
N GLN A 35 1.21 11.77 7.52
CA GLN A 35 2.10 11.46 6.39
C GLN A 35 1.71 10.15 5.71
N THR A 36 1.43 9.11 6.49
CA THR A 36 0.96 7.81 5.95
C THR A 36 -0.39 7.96 5.23
N ASN A 37 -1.35 8.70 5.81
CA ASN A 37 -2.62 8.96 5.14
C ASN A 37 -2.45 9.78 3.85
N ARG A 38 -1.54 10.75 3.83
CA ARG A 38 -1.24 11.55 2.64
C ARG A 38 -0.66 10.70 1.52
N THR A 39 0.22 9.75 1.83
CA THR A 39 0.75 8.78 0.86
C THR A 39 -0.38 7.96 0.25
N TRP A 40 -1.28 7.41 1.07
CA TRP A 40 -2.42 6.65 0.57
C TRP A 40 -3.34 7.50 -0.32
N ASN A 41 -3.65 8.73 0.09
CA ASN A 41 -4.50 9.63 -0.68
C ASN A 41 -3.90 9.93 -2.06
N ARG A 42 -2.59 10.13 -2.16
CA ARG A 42 -1.89 10.34 -3.43
C ARG A 42 -1.92 9.12 -4.35
N ILE A 43 -1.88 7.91 -3.79
CA ILE A 43 -2.02 6.67 -4.56
C ILE A 43 -3.43 6.55 -5.17
N MET A 44 -4.45 7.00 -4.44
CA MET A 44 -5.86 6.93 -4.87
C MET A 44 -6.28 8.08 -5.78
N ASP A 45 -5.51 9.17 -5.78
CA ASP A 45 -5.79 10.35 -6.59
C ASP A 45 -5.37 10.11 -8.06
N PRO A 46 -6.33 10.07 -9.01
CA PRO A 46 -6.02 9.82 -10.42
C PRO A 46 -5.22 10.96 -11.07
N GLU A 47 -5.32 12.19 -10.53
CA GLU A 47 -4.57 13.35 -11.02
C GLU A 47 -3.12 13.35 -10.52
N PHE A 48 -2.84 12.61 -9.44
CA PHE A 48 -1.50 12.49 -8.90
C PHE A 48 -0.73 11.34 -9.60
N ASN A 49 0.48 11.63 -10.07
CA ASN A 49 1.32 10.64 -10.77
C ASN A 49 2.06 9.71 -9.80
N MET A 50 1.35 9.13 -8.83
CA MET A 50 1.84 8.07 -7.95
C MET A 50 0.98 6.83 -8.19
N LYS A 51 1.61 5.70 -8.48
CA LYS A 51 0.91 4.43 -8.70
C LYS A 51 1.25 3.47 -7.58
N CYS A 52 0.40 2.48 -7.36
CA CYS A 52 0.65 1.41 -6.42
C CYS A 52 0.17 0.11 -7.02
N ALA A 53 1.05 -0.89 -7.07
CA ALA A 53 0.68 -2.25 -7.39
C ALA A 53 0.59 -3.08 -6.11
N ILE A 54 -0.39 -3.95 -6.06
CA ILE A 54 -0.70 -4.85 -4.94
C ILE A 54 -0.56 -6.28 -5.43
N ALA A 55 0.16 -7.10 -4.68
CA ALA A 55 0.20 -8.55 -4.86
C ALA A 55 -0.82 -9.20 -3.93
N THR A 56 -1.72 -10.01 -4.49
CA THR A 56 -2.69 -10.80 -3.72
C THR A 56 -2.39 -12.29 -3.85
N LEU A 57 -2.38 -13.01 -2.72
CA LEU A 57 -2.30 -14.47 -2.67
C LEU A 57 -3.62 -15.01 -2.13
N ASN A 58 -4.35 -15.75 -2.98
CA ASN A 58 -5.70 -16.26 -2.65
C ASN A 58 -6.64 -15.16 -2.13
N GLY A 59 -6.56 -13.95 -2.70
CA GLY A 59 -7.39 -12.80 -2.33
C GLY A 59 -6.86 -11.96 -1.17
N GLU A 60 -5.86 -12.41 -0.42
CA GLU A 60 -5.22 -11.60 0.63
C GLU A 60 -4.07 -10.78 0.07
N VAL A 61 -4.00 -9.49 0.41
CA VAL A 61 -2.86 -8.63 0.06
C VAL A 61 -1.61 -9.07 0.84
N VAL A 62 -0.56 -9.46 0.12
CA VAL A 62 0.71 -9.96 0.68
C VAL A 62 1.92 -9.10 0.31
N GLY A 63 1.76 -8.13 -0.59
CA GLY A 63 2.84 -7.24 -1.01
C GLY A 63 2.32 -5.98 -1.69
N PHE A 64 3.17 -4.95 -1.74
CA PHE A 64 2.90 -3.71 -2.45
C PHE A 64 4.20 -3.12 -3.03
N THR A 65 4.07 -2.24 -4.03
CA THR A 65 5.15 -1.37 -4.52
C THR A 65 4.55 -0.06 -5.04
N THR A 66 5.25 1.05 -4.82
CA THR A 66 4.82 2.43 -5.12
C THR A 66 5.93 3.23 -5.77
#